data_AF-X1D9G8-F1
#
_entry.id   AF-X1D9G8-F1
#
_cell.length_a   1.000
_cell.length_b   1.000
_cell.length_c   1.000
_cell.angle_alpha   90.00
_cell.angle_beta   90.00
_cell.angle_gamma   90.00
#
_symmetry.space_group_name_H-M   'P 1'
#
loop_
_entity.id
_entity.type
_entity.pdbx_description
1 polymer ?
#
loop_
_entity_poly.entity_id
_entity_poly.type
_entity_poly.pdbx_seq_one_letter_code
_entity_poly.pdbx_strand_id
1 'polypeptide(L)'
;MEPPSMKLKPFELERMQSENEHHVEFNLSESGVEPLKIRELLDTPELKEQLLEMQLGYFQTNGTVPLREAISHYYPGSTADHIVATNGGAELSFRFFSRKNWNHIGLNIASIRIIRRPLQ
;
A
#
# COMPACT_ATOMS: atom_id res chain seq x y z
N MET A 1 13.64 -33.01 12.92
CA MET A 1 12.24 -32.53 12.98
C MET A 1 12.11 -31.43 11.95
N GLU A 2 11.23 -31.59 10.97
CA GLU A 2 10.88 -30.45 10.10
C GLU A 2 10.11 -29.41 10.91
N PRO A 3 10.35 -28.11 10.68
CA PRO A 3 9.54 -27.06 11.30
C PRO A 3 8.07 -27.24 10.87
N PRO A 4 7.10 -26.95 11.75
CA PRO A 4 5.69 -27.03 11.39
C PRO A 4 5.43 -26.12 10.18
N SER A 5 4.85 -26.68 9.12
CA SER A 5 4.50 -25.89 7.93
C SER A 5 3.31 -24.98 8.27
N MET A 6 3.59 -23.68 8.33
CA MET A 6 2.55 -22.67 8.52
C MET A 6 1.78 -22.51 7.20
N LYS A 7 0.51 -22.95 7.18
CA LYS A 7 -0.37 -22.73 6.03
C LYS A 7 -0.92 -21.31 6.06
N LEU A 8 -0.54 -20.48 5.10
CA LEU A 8 -1.14 -19.16 4.90
C LEU A 8 -2.61 -19.34 4.49
N LYS A 9 -3.52 -18.70 5.23
CA LYS A 9 -4.93 -18.64 4.85
C LYS A 9 -5.12 -17.57 3.77
N PRO A 10 -6.10 -17.73 2.86
CA PRO A 10 -6.49 -16.67 1.95
C PRO A 10 -6.85 -15.39 2.70
N PHE A 11 -6.59 -14.25 2.07
CA PHE A 11 -7.02 -12.97 2.60
C PHE A 11 -8.46 -12.69 2.13
N GLU A 12 -9.43 -13.04 2.98
CA GLU A 12 -10.85 -13.04 2.63
C GLU A 12 -11.38 -11.68 2.14
N LEU A 13 -10.82 -10.57 2.65
CA LEU A 13 -11.22 -9.22 2.21
C LEU A 13 -10.82 -8.98 0.75
N GLU A 14 -9.56 -9.24 0.40
CA GLU A 14 -9.07 -9.13 -0.99
C GLU A 14 -9.86 -10.05 -1.92
N ARG A 15 -10.15 -11.29 -1.47
CA ARG A 15 -10.94 -12.23 -2.27
C ARG A 15 -12.34 -11.67 -2.57
N MET A 16 -13.00 -11.11 -1.56
CA MET A 16 -14.32 -10.51 -1.72
C MET A 16 -14.28 -9.29 -2.65
N GLN A 17 -13.33 -8.38 -2.47
CA GLN A 17 -13.15 -7.21 -3.34
C GLN A 17 -12.93 -7.64 -4.79
N SER A 18 -12.00 -8.55 -5.03
CA SER A 18 -11.69 -9.07 -6.37
C SER A 18 -12.89 -9.66 -7.11
N GLU A 19 -13.81 -10.31 -6.38
CA GLU A 19 -15.01 -10.91 -6.97
C GLU A 19 -16.15 -9.92 -7.24
N ASN A 20 -16.21 -8.78 -6.55
CA ASN A 20 -17.42 -7.96 -6.50
C ASN A 20 -17.20 -6.49 -6.87
N GLU A 21 -15.98 -5.96 -6.72
CA GLU A 21 -15.67 -4.53 -6.84
C GLU A 21 -16.14 -3.91 -8.18
N HIS A 22 -16.01 -4.65 -9.27
CA HIS A 22 -16.42 -4.20 -10.62
C HIS A 22 -17.83 -4.68 -11.03
N HIS A 23 -18.54 -5.37 -10.14
CA HIS A 23 -19.87 -5.97 -10.42
C HIS A 23 -21.01 -5.30 -9.64
N VAL A 24 -20.75 -4.16 -9.00
CA VAL A 24 -21.73 -3.40 -8.22
C VAL A 24 -21.93 -2.00 -8.81
N GLU A 25 -23.15 -1.49 -8.73
CA GLU A 25 -23.47 -0.12 -9.17
C GLU A 25 -22.93 0.93 -8.19
N PHE A 26 -22.90 0.60 -6.90
CA PHE A 26 -22.38 1.46 -5.83
C PHE A 26 -21.40 0.67 -4.96
N ASN A 27 -20.12 1.05 -5.00
CA ASN A 27 -19.11 0.52 -4.10
C ASN A 27 -19.00 1.41 -2.84
N LEU A 28 -19.54 0.93 -1.72
CA LEU A 28 -19.48 1.58 -0.41
C LEU A 28 -18.56 0.84 0.58
N SER A 29 -17.80 -0.15 0.11
CA SER A 29 -16.93 -0.98 0.97
C SER A 29 -15.50 -0.45 1.07
N GLU A 30 -15.08 0.44 0.18
CA GLU A 30 -13.71 0.96 0.19
C GLU A 30 -13.45 1.95 1.33
N SER A 31 -12.26 1.83 1.91
CA SER A 31 -11.78 2.74 2.97
C SER A 31 -10.91 3.88 2.45
N GLY A 32 -10.55 3.82 1.17
CA GLY A 32 -9.76 4.84 0.48
C GLY A 32 -10.59 6.04 0.03
N VAL A 33 -9.90 6.99 -0.61
CA VAL A 33 -10.50 8.09 -1.35
C VAL A 33 -10.52 7.77 -2.84
N GLU A 34 -11.37 8.47 -3.60
CA GLU A 34 -11.43 8.31 -5.06
C GLU A 34 -10.04 8.53 -5.70
N PRO A 35 -9.55 7.60 -6.54
CA PRO A 35 -8.25 7.74 -7.18
C PRO A 35 -8.18 8.96 -8.11
N LEU A 36 -7.08 9.70 -8.04
CA LEU A 36 -6.81 10.79 -8.98
C LEU A 36 -6.42 10.25 -10.35
N LYS A 37 -6.87 10.91 -11.42
CA LYS A 37 -6.33 10.70 -12.77
C LYS A 37 -4.93 11.31 -12.84
N ILE A 38 -4.06 10.74 -13.68
CA ILE A 38 -2.70 11.27 -13.90
C ILE A 38 -2.73 12.77 -14.26
N ARG A 39 -3.69 13.19 -15.08
CA ARG A 39 -3.88 14.60 -15.47
C ARG A 39 -4.33 15.53 -14.32
N GLU A 40 -4.92 14.98 -13.27
CA GLU A 40 -5.35 15.71 -12.07
C GLU A 40 -4.18 15.80 -11.07
N LEU A 41 -3.29 14.81 -11.08
CA LEU A 41 -2.04 14.81 -10.32
C LEU A 41 -0.97 15.74 -10.93
N LEU A 42 -0.87 15.76 -12.26
CA LEU A 42 0.06 16.61 -13.02
C LEU A 42 -0.69 17.83 -13.57
N ASP A 43 -0.73 18.89 -12.77
CA ASP A 43 -1.52 20.09 -13.02
C ASP A 43 -0.87 21.07 -14.01
N THR A 44 0.43 20.93 -14.29
CA THR A 44 1.18 21.78 -15.22
C THR A 44 1.61 21.05 -16.50
N PRO A 45 1.73 21.75 -17.66
CA PRO A 45 2.30 21.19 -18.88
C PRO A 45 3.72 20.65 -18.69
N GLU A 46 4.54 21.33 -17.89
CA GLU A 46 5.94 20.99 -17.65
C GLU A 46 6.07 19.64 -16.93
N LEU A 47 5.23 19.38 -15.92
CA LEU A 47 5.22 18.09 -15.21
C LEU A 47 4.78 16.92 -16.10
N LYS A 48 3.86 17.17 -17.03
CA LYS A 48 3.40 16.15 -17.99
C LYS A 48 4.54 15.75 -18.92
N GLU A 49 5.27 16.71 -19.44
CA GLU A 49 6.38 16.43 -20.35
C GLU A 49 7.54 15.75 -19.63
N GLN A 50 7.81 16.14 -18.38
CA GLN A 50 8.78 15.44 -17.53
C GLN A 50 8.41 13.97 -17.32
N LEU A 51 7.12 13.66 -17.11
CA LEU A 51 6.67 12.26 -16.97
C LEU A 51 6.91 11.47 -18.27
N LEU A 52 6.63 12.07 -19.42
CA LEU A 52 6.77 11.41 -20.72
C LEU A 52 8.23 11.19 -21.14
N GLU A 53 9.13 12.10 -20.75
CA GLU A 53 10.57 12.00 -20.99
C GLU A 53 11.31 11.12 -19.95
N MET A 54 10.59 10.64 -18.92
CA MET A 54 11.21 9.84 -17.87
C MET A 54 11.67 8.47 -18.40
N GLN A 55 12.98 8.21 -18.33
CA GLN A 55 13.54 6.92 -18.66
C GLN A 55 13.08 5.84 -17.67
N LEU A 56 12.49 4.76 -18.19
CA LEU A 56 12.12 3.60 -17.38
C LEU A 56 13.37 2.82 -16.96
N GLY A 57 13.55 2.62 -15.66
CA GLY A 57 14.71 1.92 -15.12
C GLY A 57 14.55 1.57 -13.64
N TYR A 58 15.57 0.90 -13.09
CA TYR A 58 15.62 0.62 -11.66
C TYR A 58 15.94 1.90 -10.88
N PHE A 59 15.09 2.21 -9.91
CA PHE A 59 15.33 3.30 -8.97
C PHE A 59 16.15 2.81 -7.76
N GLN A 60 16.60 3.76 -6.94
CA GLN A 60 17.27 3.47 -5.67
C GLN A 60 16.36 2.60 -4.77
N THR A 61 16.92 1.53 -4.20
CA THR A 61 16.16 0.47 -3.51
C THR A 61 15.41 0.93 -2.27
N ASN A 62 15.81 2.04 -1.66
CA ASN A 62 15.14 2.66 -0.52
C ASN A 62 14.37 3.94 -0.89
N GLY A 63 14.26 4.26 -2.18
CA GLY A 63 13.68 5.52 -2.69
C GLY A 63 14.73 6.60 -2.94
N THR A 64 14.44 7.47 -3.91
CA THR A 64 15.31 8.58 -4.28
C THR A 64 15.48 9.56 -3.12
N VAL A 65 16.62 10.23 -3.03
CA VAL A 65 16.87 11.24 -2.00
C VAL A 65 15.78 12.33 -1.99
N PRO A 66 15.39 12.95 -3.13
CA PRO A 66 14.34 13.98 -3.13
C PRO A 66 12.99 13.47 -2.63
N LEU A 67 12.62 12.22 -2.94
CA LEU A 67 11.40 11.60 -2.43
C LEU A 67 11.45 11.44 -0.91
N ARG A 68 12.55 10.91 -0.38
CA ARG A 68 12.71 10.70 1.07
C ARG A 68 12.75 12.00 1.84
N GLU A 69 13.39 13.03 1.29
CA GLU A 69 13.37 14.38 1.84
C GLU A 69 11.95 14.94 1.86
N ALA A 70 11.22 14.89 0.74
CA ALA A 70 9.84 15.35 0.65
C ALA A 70 8.94 14.66 1.70
N ILE A 71 9.08 13.34 1.88
CA ILE A 71 8.33 12.59 2.90
C ILE A 71 8.72 13.05 4.31
N SER A 72 10.01 13.28 4.60
CA SER A 72 10.47 13.64 5.95
C SER A 72 9.86 14.95 6.48
N HIS A 73 9.48 15.87 5.58
CA HIS A 73 8.81 17.13 5.96
C HIS A 73 7.46 16.92 6.66
N TYR A 74 6.80 15.77 6.44
CA TYR A 74 5.53 15.44 7.10
C TYR A 74 5.72 14.85 8.51
N TYR A 75 6.94 14.50 8.89
CA TYR A 75 7.24 13.83 10.15
C TYR A 75 8.29 14.63 10.95
N PRO A 76 7.88 15.46 11.92
CA PRO A 76 8.79 16.29 12.72
C PRO A 76 9.93 15.48 13.37
N GLY A 77 11.16 15.97 13.25
CA GLY A 77 12.34 15.31 13.78
C GLY A 77 12.87 14.14 12.94
N SER A 78 12.24 13.83 11.81
CA SER A 78 12.77 12.87 10.85
C SER A 78 13.71 13.53 9.84
N THR A 79 14.51 12.71 9.19
CA THR A 79 15.40 13.09 8.08
C THR A 79 15.23 12.05 6.97
N ALA A 80 15.75 12.30 5.78
CA ALA A 80 15.71 11.33 4.69
C ALA A 80 16.25 9.93 5.09
N ASP A 81 17.22 9.86 5.99
CA ASP A 81 17.82 8.61 6.48
C ASP A 81 16.88 7.76 7.33
N HIS A 82 15.84 8.37 7.90
CA HIS A 82 14.79 7.68 8.64
C HIS A 82 13.70 7.10 7.72
N ILE A 83 13.70 7.42 6.43
CA ILE A 83 12.65 7.07 5.47
C ILE A 83 13.12 5.95 4.53
N VAL A 84 12.24 4.99 4.27
CA VAL A 84 12.39 3.98 3.22
C VAL A 84 11.11 3.95 2.40
N ALA A 85 11.21 4.20 1.10
CA ALA A 85 10.09 4.06 0.19
C ALA A 85 9.84 2.57 -0.14
N THR A 86 8.58 2.17 -0.14
CA THR A 86 8.12 0.82 -0.46
C THR A 86 6.98 0.87 -1.46
N ASN A 87 6.69 -0.26 -2.11
CA ASN A 87 5.49 -0.45 -2.93
C ASN A 87 4.24 -0.59 -2.05
N GLY A 88 3.82 0.54 -1.48
CA GLY A 88 2.69 0.63 -0.56
C GLY A 88 2.95 0.02 0.82
N GLY A 89 1.91 0.09 1.68
CA GLY A 89 1.97 -0.41 3.06
C GLY A 89 2.05 -1.94 3.17
N ALA A 90 1.65 -2.67 2.12
CA ALA A 90 1.72 -4.12 2.08
C ALA A 90 3.18 -4.62 2.08
N GLU A 91 4.05 -4.06 1.23
CA GLU A 91 5.49 -4.40 1.23
C GLU A 91 6.13 -4.04 2.58
N LEU A 92 5.81 -2.86 3.13
CA LEU A 92 6.33 -2.45 4.44
C LEU A 92 5.97 -3.47 5.52
N SER A 93 4.70 -3.88 5.59
CA SER A 93 4.22 -4.88 6.55
C SER A 93 4.95 -6.21 6.37
N PHE A 94 5.05 -6.70 5.13
CA PHE A 94 5.76 -7.93 4.82
C PHE A 94 7.23 -7.87 5.24
N ARG A 95 7.96 -6.79 4.90
CA ARG A 95 9.37 -6.61 5.29
C ARG A 95 9.56 -6.52 6.80
N PHE A 96 8.66 -5.85 7.50
CA PHE A 96 8.73 -5.70 8.95
C PHE A 96 8.58 -7.06 9.65
N PHE A 97 7.57 -7.84 9.27
CA PHE A 97 7.31 -9.14 9.89
C PHE A 97 8.30 -10.23 9.48
N SER A 98 8.85 -10.17 8.25
CA SER A 98 9.81 -11.18 7.76
C SER A 98 11.24 -11.02 8.28
N ARG A 99 11.61 -9.84 8.81
CA ARG A 99 13.01 -9.55 9.21
C ARG A 99 13.42 -10.01 10.59
N LYS A 100 12.49 -10.36 11.47
CA LYS A 100 12.80 -10.80 12.84
C LYS A 100 12.07 -12.08 13.18
N ASN A 101 12.71 -12.89 14.02
CA ASN A 101 12.06 -14.05 14.62
C ASN A 101 11.26 -13.57 15.84
N TRP A 102 10.02 -13.16 15.59
CA TRP A 102 9.16 -12.60 16.61
C TRP A 102 8.56 -13.71 17.48
N ASN A 103 9.05 -13.85 18.72
CA ASN A 103 8.53 -14.87 19.64
C ASN A 103 7.23 -14.43 20.33
N HIS A 104 7.03 -13.13 20.50
CA HIS A 104 5.83 -12.54 21.09
C HIS A 104 5.48 -11.25 20.35
N ILE A 105 4.29 -11.17 19.77
CA ILE A 105 3.76 -9.96 19.11
C ILE A 105 2.36 -9.71 19.66
N GLY A 106 2.13 -8.52 20.23
CA GLY A 106 0.79 -8.01 20.49
C GLY A 106 0.30 -7.22 19.28
N LEU A 107 -0.73 -7.71 18.59
CA LEU A 107 -1.39 -7.00 17.49
C LEU A 107 -2.80 -6.59 17.94
N ASN A 108 -3.16 -5.34 17.71
CA ASN A 108 -4.55 -4.92 17.79
C ASN A 108 -5.22 -5.25 16.45
N ILE A 109 -6.10 -6.23 16.44
CA ILE A 109 -6.83 -6.65 15.25
C ILE A 109 -8.20 -5.97 15.29
N ALA A 110 -8.37 -4.93 14.48
CA ALA A 110 -9.70 -4.36 14.22
C ALA A 110 -10.43 -5.25 13.21
N SER A 111 -11.62 -5.72 13.58
CA SER A 111 -12.46 -6.55 12.72
C SER A 111 -13.29 -5.68 11.78
N ILE A 112 -13.08 -5.80 10.46
CA ILE A 112 -14.01 -5.26 9.46
C ILE A 112 -15.19 -6.23 9.33
N ARG A 113 -16.41 -5.76 9.62
CA ARG A 113 -17.63 -6.58 9.52
C ARG A 113 -18.35 -6.26 8.20
N ILE A 114 -18.33 -7.19 7.26
CA ILE A 114 -19.00 -7.03 5.96
C ILE A 114 -20.49 -7.38 6.13
N ILE A 115 -21.38 -6.41 5.92
CA ILE A 115 -22.83 -6.61 5.94
C ILE A 115 -23.28 -6.94 4.51
N ARG A 116 -23.49 -8.23 4.21
CA ARG A 116 -24.16 -8.64 2.96
C ARG A 116 -25.68 -8.60 3.18
N ARG A 117 -26.39 -7.70 2.49
CA ARG A 117 -27.84 -7.89 2.26
C ARG A 117 -28.00 -8.72 1.00
N PRO A 118 -28.73 -9.86 1.04
CA PRO A 118 -29.10 -10.56 -0.18
C PRO A 118 -30.02 -9.66 -1.02
N LEU A 119 -29.75 -9.59 -2.31
CA LEU A 119 -30.71 -9.04 -3.29
C LEU A 119 -31.93 -9.97 -3.29
N GLN A 120 -33.12 -9.38 -3.14
CA GLN A 120 -34.41 -10.07 -3.27
C GLN A 120 -34.68 -10.43 -4.73
#